data_AF-A0A7C0URW5-F1
#
_entry.id   AF-A0A7C0URW5-F1
#
_cell.length_a   1.000
_cell.length_b   1.000
_cell.length_c   1.000
_cell.angle_alpha   90.00
_cell.angle_beta   90.00
_cell.angle_gamma   90.00
#
_symmetry.space_group_name_H-M   'P 1'
#
loop_
_entity.id
_entity.type
_entity.pdbx_description
1 polymer ?
#
loop_
_entity_poly.entity_id
_entity_poly.type
_entity_poly.pdbx_seq_one_letter_code
_entity_poly.pdbx_strand_id
1 'polypeptide(L)' 'MKDMQFVRMGNSYYLPSYLRYELMKRVRDACNVHGITFAVCREGFDMNTAKTCDGSHLIPVRQGRGDILL' A
#
# COMPACT_ATOMS: atom_id res chain seq x y z
N MET A 1 -25.79 -8.82 11.32
CA MET A 1 -24.35 -8.69 11.01
C MET A 1 -23.65 -9.86 11.67
N LYS A 2 -23.01 -10.74 10.90
CA LYS A 2 -22.28 -11.90 11.46
C LYS A 2 -21.22 -11.41 12.46
N ASP A 3 -20.99 -12.19 13.51
CA ASP A 3 -19.98 -11.93 14.55
C ASP A 3 -18.64 -11.48 13.93
N MET A 4 -18.39 -10.17 13.97
CA MET A 4 -17.16 -9.58 13.46
C MET A 4 -16.12 -9.67 14.57
N GLN A 5 -15.43 -10.81 14.63
CA GLN A 5 -14.37 -11.01 15.61
C GLN A 5 -13.11 -10.24 15.19
N PHE A 6 -12.88 -9.09 15.82
CA PHE A 6 -11.63 -8.35 15.66
C PHE A 6 -10.44 -9.17 16.20
N VAL A 7 -9.29 -9.03 15.54
CA VAL A 7 -8.03 -9.68 15.93
C VAL A 7 -7.19 -8.66 16.70
N ARG A 8 -6.84 -8.98 17.95
CA ARG A 8 -5.91 -8.15 18.73
C ARG A 8 -4.48 -8.42 18.29
N MET A 9 -3.77 -7.38 17.85
CA MET A 9 -2.34 -7.45 17.53
C MET A 9 -1.63 -6.29 18.25
N GLY A 10 -0.74 -6.63 19.18
CA GLY A 10 -0.14 -5.64 20.09
C GLY A 10 -1.22 -4.91 20.90
N ASN A 11 -1.23 -3.57 20.83
CA ASN A 11 -2.17 -2.69 21.52
C ASN A 11 -3.32 -2.19 20.62
N SER A 12 -3.62 -2.89 19.52
CA SER A 12 -4.67 -2.49 18.59
C SER A 12 -5.53 -3.67 18.13
N TYR A 13 -6.77 -3.38 17.76
CA TYR A 13 -7.71 -4.34 17.17
C TYR A 13 -7.77 -4.14 15.67
N TYR A 14 -7.64 -5.24 14.94
CA TYR A 14 -7.61 -5.31 13.49
C TYR A 14 -8.85 -6.05 12.99
N LEU A 15 -9.28 -5.71 11.78
CA LEU A 15 -10.25 -6.55 11.08
C LEU A 15 -9.67 -7.96 10.85
N PRO A 16 -10.53 -8.98 10.76
CA PRO A 16 -10.17 -10.29 10.25
C PRO A 16 -9.29 -10.19 8.99
N SER A 17 -8.28 -11.07 8.89
CA SER A 17 -7.27 -11.02 7.82
C SER A 17 -7.90 -10.98 6.41
N TYR A 18 -8.96 -11.76 6.18
CA TYR A 18 -9.64 -11.81 4.89
C TYR A 18 -10.28 -10.46 4.49
N LEU A 19 -10.85 -9.72 5.46
CA LEU A 19 -11.43 -8.40 5.20
C LEU A 19 -10.34 -7.37 4.92
N ARG A 20 -9.24 -7.40 5.69
CA ARG A 20 -8.09 -6.52 5.42
C ARG A 20 -7.55 -6.77 4.02
N TYR A 21 -7.36 -8.03 3.65
CA TYR A 21 -6.90 -8.43 2.33
C TYR A 21 -7.84 -7.94 1.23
N GLU A 22 -9.15 -8.17 1.38
CA GLU A 22 -10.14 -7.74 0.39
C GLU A 22 -10.17 -6.23 0.20
N LEU A 23 -10.14 -5.47 1.30
CA LEU A 23 -10.08 -4.01 1.28
C LEU A 23 -8.81 -3.51 0.58
N MET A 24 -7.65 -4.04 0.95
CA MET A 24 -6.36 -3.64 0.36
C MET A 24 -6.26 -4.03 -1.12
N LYS A 25 -6.80 -5.19 -1.49
CA LYS A 25 -6.86 -5.64 -2.88
C LYS A 25 -7.64 -4.65 -3.75
N ARG A 26 -8.81 -4.17 -3.29
CA ARG A 26 -9.61 -3.17 -4.02
C ARG A 26 -8.83 -1.87 -4.25
N VAL A 27 -8.07 -1.41 -3.25
CA VAL A 27 -7.22 -0.22 -3.38
C VAL A 27 -6.10 -0.45 -4.38
N ARG A 28 -5.37 -1.58 -4.25
CA ARG A 28 -4.31 -1.96 -5.20
C ARG A 28 -4.83 -2.01 -6.63
N ASP A 29 -5.97 -2.65 -6.85
CA ASP A 29 -6.54 -2.82 -8.18
C ASP A 29 -6.94 -1.45 -8.78
N ALA A 30 -7.47 -0.53 -7.97
CA ALA A 30 -7.70 0.85 -8.39
C ALA A 30 -6.38 1.60 -8.73
N CYS A 31 -5.35 1.48 -7.89
CA CYS A 31 -4.04 2.06 -8.17
C CYS A 31 -3.46 1.55 -9.50
N ASN A 32 -3.56 0.24 -9.76
CA ASN A 32 -3.10 -0.37 -11.01
C ASN A 32 -3.81 0.22 -12.23
N VAL A 33 -5.14 0.42 -12.16
CA VAL A 33 -5.92 1.05 -13.24
C VAL A 33 -5.43 2.47 -13.56
N HIS A 34 -4.93 3.19 -12.55
CA HIS A 34 -4.44 4.55 -12.70
C HIS A 34 -2.91 4.67 -12.87
N GLY A 35 -2.18 3.56 -12.97
CA GLY A 35 -0.72 3.58 -13.07
C GLY A 35 -0.01 4.08 -11.80
N ILE A 36 -0.67 3.98 -10.65
CA ILE A 36 -0.14 4.40 -9.34
C ILE A 36 0.52 3.19 -8.66
N THR A 37 1.73 3.38 -8.15
CA THR A 37 2.44 2.36 -7.37
C THR A 37 1.84 2.23 -5.97
N PHE A 38 1.78 1.01 -5.43
CA PHE A 38 1.06 0.67 -4.21
C PHE A 38 1.95 -0.15 -3.25
N ALA A 39 1.83 0.12 -1.94
CA ALA A 39 2.47 -0.65 -0.87
C ALA A 39 1.52 -0.90 0.30
N VAL A 40 1.63 -2.07 0.91
CA VAL A 40 0.80 -2.58 2.01
C VAL A 40 1.66 -3.33 3.06
N CYS A 41 2.88 -2.83 3.26
CA CYS A 41 3.90 -3.48 4.11
C CYS A 41 3.43 -3.72 5.56
N ARG A 42 2.57 -2.85 6.09
CA ARG A 42 1.97 -3.00 7.43
C ARG A 42 1.12 -4.26 7.57
N GLU A 43 0.48 -4.71 6.49
CA GLU A 43 -0.44 -5.85 6.56
C GLU A 43 0.25 -7.20 6.32
N GLY A 44 1.49 -7.19 5.80
CA GLY A 44 2.25 -8.39 5.47
C GLY A 44 1.76 -9.15 4.24
N PHE A 45 0.96 -8.52 3.38
CA PHE A 45 0.46 -9.14 2.14
C PHE A 45 1.44 -8.95 0.99
N ASP A 46 1.63 -10.00 0.19
CA ASP A 46 2.45 -9.96 -1.03
C ASP A 46 1.69 -9.31 -2.19
N MET A 47 1.60 -7.98 -2.14
CA MET A 47 0.79 -7.16 -3.04
C MET A 47 1.47 -5.86 -3.48
N ASN A 48 2.72 -5.65 -3.05
CA ASN A 48 3.44 -4.39 -3.28
C ASN A 48 3.87 -4.27 -4.73
N THR A 49 3.59 -3.13 -5.34
CA THR A 49 4.13 -2.71 -6.64
C THR A 49 5.11 -1.53 -6.50
N ALA A 50 5.06 -0.84 -5.37
CA ALA A 50 6.01 0.22 -5.01
C ALA A 50 7.33 -0.36 -4.46
N LYS A 51 8.44 0.37 -4.70
CA LYS A 51 9.77 0.03 -4.16
C LYS A 51 9.92 0.34 -2.67
N THR A 52 9.12 1.26 -2.14
CA THR A 52 9.20 1.71 -0.74
C THR A 52 7.79 1.81 -0.15
N CYS A 53 7.71 1.80 1.19
CA CYS A 53 6.44 1.82 1.93
C CYS A 53 6.11 3.21 2.52
N ASP A 54 7.00 4.20 2.33
CA ASP A 54 6.93 5.55 2.89
C ASP A 54 6.32 6.59 1.93
N GLY A 55 5.91 6.15 0.73
CA GLY A 55 5.36 7.03 -0.31
C GLY A 55 6.42 7.76 -1.15
N SER A 56 7.72 7.58 -0.89
CA SER A 56 8.79 8.24 -1.66
C SER A 56 8.73 7.93 -3.16
N HIS A 57 8.20 6.76 -3.54
CA HIS A 57 7.94 6.37 -4.92
C HIS A 57 6.88 7.23 -5.66
N LEU A 58 6.11 8.06 -4.95
CA LEU A 58 5.16 9.01 -5.53
C LEU A 58 5.77 10.40 -5.77
N ILE A 59 6.99 10.65 -5.29
CA ILE A 59 7.65 11.95 -5.43
C ILE A 59 8.29 12.01 -6.84
N PRO A 60 7.85 12.94 -7.71
CA PRO A 60 8.47 13.08 -9.02
C PRO A 60 9.90 13.57 -8.87
N VAL A 61 10.81 13.07 -9.73
CA VAL A 61 12.14 13.65 -9.86
C VAL A 61 11.97 15.10 -10.30
N ARG A 62 12.54 16.05 -9.55
CA ARG A 62 12.48 17.46 -9.91
C ARG A 62 13.13 17.64 -11.28
N GLN A 63 12.34 17.99 -12.30
CA GLN A 63 12.88 18.47 -13.58
C GLN A 63 13.42 19.89 -13.37
N GLY A 64 14.57 19.98 -12.72
CA GLY A 64 15.40 21.19 -12.67
C GLY A 64 16.41 21.12 -13.82
N ARG A 65 16.48 22.20 -14.60
CA ARG A 65 17.33 22.39 -15.79
C ARG A 65 18.77 21.86 -15.62
N GLY A 66 19.22 21.08 -16.62
CA GLY A 66 20.62 20.85 -16.91
C GLY A 66 21.14 19.49 -16.47
N ASP A 67 21.26 18.60 -17.45
CA ASP A 67 22.41 17.71 -17.67
C ASP A 67 23.54 17.90 -16.65
N ILE A 68 23.61 17.02 -15.64
CA ILE A 68 24.90 16.56 -15.16
C ILE A 68 24.99 15.08 -15.53
N LEU A 69 25.75 14.88 -16.59
CA LEU A 69 26.27 13.60 -17.04
C LEU A 69 26.93 12.90 -15.83
N LEU A 70 26.50 11.68 -15.53
CA LEU A 70 27.37 10.66 -14.95
C LEU A 70 27.50 9.54 -15.97
#